data_AF-A0A7G8YRV4-F1
#
_entry.id   AF-A0A7G8YRV4-F1
#
_cell.length_a   1.000
_cell.length_b   1.000
_cell.length_c   1.000
_cell.angle_alpha   90.00
_cell.angle_beta   90.00
_cell.angle_gamma   90.00
#
_symmetry.space_group_name_H-M   'P 1'
#
loop_
_entity.id
_entity.type
_entity.pdbx_description
1 polymer ?
#
loop_
_entity_poly.entity_id
_entity_poly.type
_entity_poly.pdbx_seq_one_letter_code
_entity_poly.pdbx_strand_id
1 'polypeptide(L)'
;MGVSLPLWLMLTAMTAYAASTRGRSGPRWFAIGLFFPGVALLAVWLMPRLAKTGVDALVHEDLRPCPACTQDINTSASRCKRCGAEVEPIALRDRSGWVARISAQTDEEFERLAAQMGLIDIPTILDEPPHLFAGPFEEKAEAQNTLNYLKSEHGLDGLVTWRSVTR
;
A
#
# COMPACT_ATOMS: atom_id res chain seq x y z
N MET A 1 -19.75 -35.41 14.76
CA MET A 1 -18.36 -35.11 15.17
C MET A 1 -18.23 -33.60 15.26
N GLY A 2 -18.50 -33.04 16.43
CA GLY A 2 -18.44 -31.59 16.65
C GLY A 2 -16.99 -31.13 16.68
N VAL A 3 -16.65 -30.14 15.86
CA VAL A 3 -15.34 -29.47 15.93
C VAL A 3 -15.25 -28.82 17.31
N SER A 4 -14.23 -29.16 18.07
CA SER A 4 -14.01 -28.60 19.41
C SER A 4 -13.91 -27.07 19.31
N LEU A 5 -14.73 -26.33 20.07
CA LEU A 5 -14.66 -24.87 20.19
C LEU A 5 -13.23 -24.29 20.27
N PRO A 6 -12.29 -24.85 21.06
CA PRO A 6 -10.92 -24.35 21.09
C PRO A 6 -10.17 -24.56 19.77
N LEU A 7 -10.36 -25.71 19.11
CA LEU A 7 -9.75 -25.99 17.81
C LEU A 7 -10.28 -25.03 16.73
N TRP A 8 -11.57 -24.72 16.80
CA TRP A 8 -12.22 -23.77 15.90
C TRP A 8 -11.66 -22.36 16.05
N LEU A 9 -11.52 -21.86 17.27
CA LEU A 9 -10.92 -20.54 17.54
C LEU A 9 -9.44 -20.48 17.15
N MET A 10 -8.69 -21.56 17.34
CA MET A 10 -7.29 -21.62 16.89
C MET A 10 -7.20 -21.52 15.36
N LEU A 11 -8.08 -22.21 14.64
CA LEU A 11 -8.13 -22.15 13.17
C LEU A 11 -8.46 -20.75 12.68
N THR A 12 -9.44 -20.07 13.28
CA THR A 12 -9.78 -18.69 12.88
C THR A 12 -8.65 -17.70 13.16
N ALA A 13 -8.00 -17.80 14.32
CA ALA A 13 -6.85 -16.97 14.64
C ALA A 13 -5.69 -17.22 13.65
N MET A 14 -5.44 -18.48 13.31
CA MET A 14 -4.41 -18.85 12.33
C MET A 14 -4.73 -18.31 10.93
N THR A 15 -6.00 -18.32 10.50
CA THR A 15 -6.41 -17.71 9.21
C THR A 15 -6.19 -16.20 9.17
N ALA A 16 -6.54 -15.51 10.25
CA ALA A 16 -6.35 -14.06 10.35
C ALA A 16 -4.86 -13.69 10.32
N TYR A 17 -4.02 -14.46 11.01
CA TYR A 17 -2.57 -14.30 10.99
C TYR A 17 -1.95 -14.63 9.61
N ALA A 18 -2.40 -15.71 8.97
CA ALA A 18 -1.96 -16.07 7.63
C ALA A 18 -2.39 -15.02 6.58
N ALA A 19 -3.55 -14.37 6.77
CA ALA A 19 -4.01 -13.30 5.89
C ALA A 19 -3.21 -12.00 6.09
N SER A 20 -2.88 -11.64 7.34
CA SER A 20 -2.12 -10.43 7.65
C SER A 20 -0.68 -10.51 7.14
N THR A 21 -0.03 -11.68 7.26
CA THR A 21 1.32 -11.91 6.70
C THR A 21 1.35 -11.89 5.16
N ARG A 22 0.21 -12.05 4.49
CA ARG A 22 0.06 -11.97 3.02
C ARG A 22 -0.43 -10.61 2.53
N GLY A 23 -0.36 -9.57 3.36
CA GLY A 23 -0.69 -8.19 2.99
C GLY A 23 -2.19 -7.96 2.77
N ARG A 24 -3.06 -8.80 3.35
CA ARG A 24 -4.51 -8.71 3.23
C ARG A 24 -5.13 -8.34 4.58
N SER A 25 -6.26 -7.63 4.58
CA SER A 25 -6.89 -7.12 5.81
C SER A 25 -7.26 -8.22 6.80
N GLY A 26 -6.45 -8.38 7.85
CA GLY A 26 -6.62 -9.38 8.92
C GLY A 26 -8.02 -9.39 9.55
N PRO A 27 -8.63 -8.22 9.88
CA PRO A 27 -9.98 -8.17 10.46
C PRO A 27 -11.07 -8.76 9.55
N ARG A 28 -10.95 -8.56 8.23
CA ARG A 28 -11.90 -9.09 7.25
C ARG A 28 -11.81 -10.62 7.17
N TRP A 29 -10.60 -11.16 7.22
CA TRP A 29 -10.38 -12.62 7.18
C TRP A 29 -10.69 -13.32 8.48
N PHE A 30 -10.54 -12.65 9.62
CA PHE A 30 -11.02 -13.15 10.90
C PHE A 30 -12.54 -13.33 10.89
N ALA A 31 -13.30 -12.33 10.41
CA ALA A 31 -14.76 -12.43 10.30
C ALA A 31 -15.20 -13.57 9.38
N ILE A 32 -14.52 -13.79 8.24
CA ILE A 32 -14.80 -14.92 7.33
C ILE A 32 -14.45 -16.25 7.99
N GLY A 33 -13.29 -16.33 8.67
CA GLY A 33 -12.86 -17.50 9.42
C GLY A 33 -13.85 -17.90 10.51
N LEU A 34 -14.48 -16.92 11.18
CA LEU A 34 -15.51 -17.13 12.20
C LEU A 34 -16.78 -17.83 11.69
N PHE A 35 -17.03 -17.89 10.38
CA PHE A 35 -18.14 -18.67 9.85
C PHE A 35 -17.66 -19.92 9.09
N PHE A 36 -16.51 -19.83 8.41
CA PHE A 36 -15.98 -20.89 7.55
C PHE A 36 -14.45 -21.03 7.68
N PRO A 37 -13.93 -21.53 8.83
CA PRO A 37 -12.48 -21.51 9.10
C PRO A 37 -11.67 -22.35 8.10
N GLY A 38 -12.18 -23.53 7.73
CA GLY A 38 -11.49 -24.41 6.78
C GLY A 38 -11.40 -23.81 5.38
N VAL A 39 -12.50 -23.25 4.89
CA VAL A 39 -12.57 -22.62 3.55
C VAL A 39 -11.73 -21.35 3.51
N ALA A 40 -11.78 -20.54 4.58
CA ALA A 40 -10.97 -19.33 4.71
C ALA A 40 -9.47 -19.64 4.67
N LEU A 41 -9.02 -20.66 5.43
CA LEU A 41 -7.61 -21.07 5.44
C LEU A 41 -7.15 -21.57 4.08
N LEU A 42 -7.96 -22.40 3.42
CA LEU A 42 -7.66 -22.92 2.10
C LEU A 42 -7.55 -21.78 1.07
N ALA A 43 -8.47 -20.82 1.10
CA ALA A 43 -8.46 -19.66 0.21
C ALA A 43 -7.22 -18.77 0.42
N VAL A 44 -6.85 -18.50 1.69
CA VAL A 44 -5.61 -17.76 1.99
C VAL A 44 -4.38 -18.50 1.46
N TRP A 45 -4.37 -19.83 1.54
CA TRP A 45 -3.24 -20.64 1.11
C TRP A 45 -3.06 -20.66 -0.41
N LEU A 46 -4.14 -20.87 -1.18
CA LEU A 46 -4.13 -20.90 -2.65
C LEU A 46 -3.88 -19.54 -3.29
N MET A 47 -4.31 -18.45 -2.64
CA MET A 47 -4.17 -17.13 -3.25
C MET A 47 -2.72 -16.62 -3.20
N PRO A 48 -2.23 -16.00 -4.31
CA PRO A 48 -0.94 -15.34 -4.31
C PRO A 48 -0.91 -14.20 -3.29
N ARG A 49 0.30 -13.88 -2.80
CA ARG A 49 0.50 -12.72 -1.91
C ARG A 49 0.02 -11.49 -2.65
N LEU A 50 -0.82 -10.66 -2.00
CA LEU A 50 -1.11 -9.36 -2.57
C LEU A 50 0.20 -8.56 -2.51
N ALA A 51 0.69 -8.10 -3.66
CA ALA A 51 1.65 -7.01 -3.68
C ALA A 51 0.97 -5.84 -2.95
N LYS A 52 1.62 -5.34 -1.90
CA LYS A 52 1.11 -4.23 -1.09
C LYS A 52 0.75 -3.09 -2.03
N THR A 53 -0.54 -2.81 -2.19
CA THR A 53 -1.03 -1.81 -3.14
C THR A 53 -0.74 -0.41 -2.62
N GLY A 54 -0.25 0.45 -3.52
CA GLY A 54 -0.31 1.92 -3.48
C GLY A 54 0.51 2.63 -2.39
N VAL A 55 0.22 2.36 -1.12
CA VAL A 55 0.70 3.15 0.02
C VAL A 55 2.11 2.70 0.45
N ASP A 56 2.36 1.40 0.44
CA ASP A 56 3.68 0.82 0.74
C ASP A 56 4.65 0.90 -0.46
N ALA A 57 4.17 1.10 -1.69
CA ALA A 57 5.04 1.23 -2.87
C ALA A 57 5.80 2.56 -2.90
N LEU A 58 5.29 3.58 -2.19
CA LEU A 58 5.92 4.89 -2.10
C LEU A 58 6.87 5.01 -0.91
N VAL A 59 6.60 4.25 0.18
CA VAL A 59 7.38 4.26 1.43
C VAL A 59 8.40 3.13 1.50
N HIS A 60 8.18 2.00 0.83
CA HIS A 60 9.23 1.00 0.68
C HIS A 60 10.21 1.45 -0.40
N GLU A 61 11.44 1.67 0.05
CA GLU A 61 12.65 1.62 -0.76
C GLU A 61 12.44 0.62 -1.90
N ASP A 62 12.70 1.02 -3.14
CA ASP A 62 12.36 0.25 -4.34
C ASP A 62 13.09 -1.09 -4.37
N LEU A 63 12.60 -2.05 -3.59
CA LEU A 63 13.25 -3.32 -3.31
C LEU A 63 12.54 -4.39 -4.13
N ARG A 64 13.31 -5.06 -4.97
CA ARG A 64 12.90 -6.27 -5.69
C ARG A 64 13.67 -7.46 -5.13
N PRO A 65 13.07 -8.66 -5.11
CA PRO A 65 13.85 -9.87 -4.83
C PRO A 65 14.82 -10.14 -5.97
N CYS A 66 16.06 -10.48 -5.63
CA CYS A 66 17.07 -10.92 -6.60
C CYS A 66 16.64 -12.25 -7.24
N PRO A 67 16.71 -12.39 -8.58
CA PRO A 67 16.31 -13.64 -9.26
C PRO A 67 17.21 -14.84 -8.92
N ALA A 68 18.43 -14.60 -8.43
CA ALA A 68 19.39 -15.66 -8.13
C ALA A 68 19.35 -16.15 -6.68
N CYS A 69 19.12 -15.26 -5.71
CA CYS A 69 19.21 -15.58 -4.28
C CYS A 69 18.00 -15.13 -3.45
N THR A 70 17.00 -14.52 -4.08
CA THR A 70 15.73 -14.09 -3.46
C THR A 70 15.89 -13.02 -2.37
N GLN A 71 17.09 -12.44 -2.23
CA GLN A 71 17.34 -11.35 -1.30
C GLN A 71 16.83 -10.01 -1.86
N ASP A 72 16.36 -9.12 -0.99
CA ASP A 72 15.93 -7.79 -1.37
C ASP A 72 17.12 -6.95 -1.88
N ILE A 73 16.99 -6.46 -3.12
CA ILE A 73 17.96 -5.59 -3.79
C ILE A 73 17.23 -4.36 -4.34
N ASN A 74 17.93 -3.23 -4.46
CA ASN A 74 17.34 -2.05 -5.09
C ASN A 74 17.01 -2.35 -6.56
N THR A 75 15.87 -1.86 -7.06
CA THR A 75 15.41 -2.03 -8.45
C THR A 75 16.39 -1.46 -9.48
N SER A 76 17.09 -0.40 -9.11
CA SER A 76 18.18 0.21 -9.89
C SER A 76 19.53 -0.52 -9.78
N ALA A 77 19.66 -1.54 -8.92
CA ALA A 77 20.93 -2.23 -8.73
C ALA A 77 21.25 -3.12 -9.93
N SER A 78 22.36 -2.84 -10.61
CA SER A 78 22.92 -3.70 -11.67
C SER A 78 23.57 -4.97 -11.13
N ARG A 79 23.86 -5.03 -9.82
CA ARG A 79 24.51 -6.18 -9.19
C ARG A 79 24.03 -6.42 -7.76
N CYS A 80 23.76 -7.68 -7.43
CA CYS A 80 23.39 -8.06 -6.07
C CYS A 80 24.62 -8.01 -5.14
N LYS A 81 24.52 -7.26 -4.03
CA LYS A 81 25.59 -7.16 -3.01
C LYS A 81 25.90 -8.48 -2.30
N ARG A 82 24.97 -9.43 -2.29
CA ARG A 82 25.10 -10.70 -1.54
C ARG A 82 25.65 -11.84 -2.38
N CYS A 83 25.03 -12.12 -3.53
CA CYS A 83 25.44 -13.24 -4.39
C CYS A 83 26.36 -12.82 -5.54
N GLY A 84 26.53 -11.51 -5.78
CA GLY A 84 27.37 -11.00 -6.86
C GLY A 84 26.80 -11.22 -8.26
N ALA A 85 25.58 -11.77 -8.39
CA ALA A 85 24.90 -11.94 -9.66
C ALA A 85 24.63 -10.57 -10.30
N GLU A 86 24.84 -10.52 -11.62
CA GLU A 86 24.45 -9.39 -12.46
C GLU A 86 22.94 -9.45 -12.67
N VAL A 87 22.29 -8.30 -12.49
CA VAL A 87 20.83 -8.18 -12.50
C VAL A 87 20.47 -7.01 -13.39
N GLU A 88 19.53 -7.23 -14.31
CA GLU A 88 19.07 -6.16 -15.19
C GLU A 88 18.42 -5.04 -14.36
N PRO A 89 18.97 -3.81 -14.40
CA PRO A 89 18.40 -2.70 -13.65
C PRO A 89 17.06 -2.35 -14.27
N ILE A 90 16.02 -2.35 -13.45
CA ILE A 90 14.71 -1.85 -13.88
C ILE A 90 14.77 -0.35 -13.67
N ALA A 91 14.76 0.41 -14.77
CA ALA A 91 14.60 1.86 -14.70
C ALA A 91 13.31 2.13 -13.92
N LEU A 92 13.45 2.72 -12.74
CA LEU A 92 12.31 3.27 -12.02
C LEU A 92 11.66 4.25 -12.98
N ARG A 93 10.40 3.97 -13.37
CA ARG A 93 9.62 4.95 -14.10
C ARG A 93 9.66 6.19 -13.23
N ASP A 94 10.13 7.28 -13.83
CA ASP A 94 10.20 8.59 -13.20
C ASP A 94 8.85 8.80 -12.49
N ARG A 95 8.86 8.90 -11.15
CA ARG A 95 7.62 9.06 -10.37
C ARG A 95 7.09 10.49 -10.51
N SER A 96 7.50 11.18 -11.57
CA SER A 96 7.06 12.50 -11.94
C SER A 96 5.64 12.42 -12.46
N GLY A 97 4.77 13.26 -11.90
CA GLY A 97 3.36 13.25 -12.24
C GLY A 97 2.61 14.41 -11.62
N TRP A 98 1.35 14.54 -12.03
CA TRP A 98 0.42 15.47 -11.43
C TRP A 98 0.00 14.95 -10.05
N VAL A 99 0.05 15.82 -9.05
CA VAL A 99 -0.38 15.50 -7.69
C VAL A 99 -1.40 16.52 -7.23
N ALA A 100 -2.41 16.06 -6.50
CA ALA A 100 -3.30 16.94 -5.76
C ALA A 100 -2.65 17.21 -4.40
N ARG A 101 -2.18 18.44 -4.18
CA ARG A 101 -1.57 18.90 -2.93
C ARG A 101 -2.65 19.49 -2.03
N ILE A 102 -2.77 18.95 -0.83
CA ILE A 102 -3.63 19.44 0.25
C ILE A 102 -2.73 19.97 1.37
N SER A 103 -3.06 21.14 1.91
CA SER A 103 -2.31 21.75 3.02
C SER A 103 -3.20 21.86 4.25
N ALA A 104 -2.77 21.26 5.36
CA ALA A 104 -3.38 21.49 6.66
C ALA A 104 -2.89 22.82 7.25
N GLN A 105 -3.72 23.51 8.03
CA GLN A 105 -3.30 24.72 8.74
C GLN A 105 -2.66 24.40 10.08
N THR A 106 -2.95 23.22 10.64
CA THR A 106 -2.44 22.77 11.94
C THR A 106 -2.00 21.30 11.91
N ASP A 107 -1.07 20.93 12.79
CA ASP A 107 -0.58 19.55 12.89
C ASP A 107 -1.68 18.55 13.29
N GLU A 108 -2.64 18.97 14.14
CA GLU A 108 -3.80 18.15 14.50
C GLU A 108 -4.77 17.93 13.35
N GLU A 109 -4.91 18.93 12.47
CA GLU A 109 -5.71 18.82 11.25
C GLU A 109 -5.02 17.92 10.23
N PHE A 110 -3.68 17.99 10.14
CA PHE A 110 -2.87 17.11 9.31
C PHE A 110 -2.99 15.63 9.72
N GLU A 111 -2.90 15.33 11.01
CA GLU A 111 -3.05 13.95 11.51
C GLU A 111 -4.46 13.39 11.24
N ARG A 112 -5.50 14.22 11.41
CA ARG A 112 -6.88 13.83 11.07
C ARG A 112 -7.06 13.59 9.57
N LEU A 113 -6.48 14.46 8.75
CA LEU A 113 -6.45 14.35 7.29
C LEU A 113 -5.74 13.07 6.82
N ALA A 114 -4.56 12.80 7.38
CA ALA A 114 -3.77 11.60 7.09
C ALA A 114 -4.54 10.32 7.48
N ALA A 115 -5.18 10.33 8.66
CA ALA A 115 -6.00 9.20 9.11
C ALA A 115 -7.24 8.97 8.21
N GLN A 116 -7.89 10.04 7.75
CA GLN A 116 -9.01 9.92 6.80
C GLN A 116 -8.54 9.43 5.43
N MET A 117 -7.43 9.96 4.91
CA MET A 117 -6.90 9.55 3.61
C MET A 117 -6.34 8.13 3.62
N GLY A 118 -5.84 7.62 4.75
CA GLY A 118 -5.47 6.22 4.92
C GLY A 118 -6.64 5.21 4.83
N LEU A 119 -7.89 5.67 4.95
CA LEU A 119 -9.08 4.85 4.72
C LEU A 119 -9.52 4.83 3.25
N ILE A 120 -8.97 5.73 2.43
CA ILE A 120 -9.31 5.89 1.02
C ILE A 120 -8.22 5.18 0.20
N ASP A 121 -8.60 4.33 -0.75
CA ASP A 121 -7.69 3.54 -1.61
C ASP A 121 -7.03 4.41 -2.72
N ILE A 122 -6.65 5.64 -2.37
CA ILE A 122 -5.94 6.57 -3.25
C ILE A 122 -4.46 6.55 -2.84
N PRO A 123 -3.52 6.48 -3.80
CA PRO A 123 -2.10 6.58 -3.49
C PRO A 123 -1.79 7.97 -2.91
N THR A 124 -1.43 8.03 -1.63
CA THR A 124 -1.06 9.28 -0.96
C THR A 124 0.40 9.29 -0.57
N ILE A 125 1.13 10.31 -0.99
CA ILE A 125 2.49 10.58 -0.56
C ILE A 125 2.42 11.57 0.61
N LEU A 126 2.84 11.10 1.79
CA LEU A 126 3.08 11.92 2.98
C LEU A 126 4.57 12.24 3.00
N ASP A 127 5.00 13.32 2.35
CA ASP A 127 6.43 13.69 2.35
C ASP A 127 6.82 14.45 3.62
N GLU A 128 6.08 15.49 3.96
CA GLU A 128 6.46 16.41 5.04
C GLU A 128 5.24 17.20 5.52
N PRO A 129 4.95 17.27 6.83
CA PRO A 129 3.89 18.12 7.35
C PRO A 129 4.19 19.58 6.99
N PRO A 130 3.20 20.38 6.57
CA PRO A 130 1.75 20.12 6.58
C PRO A 130 1.17 19.73 5.20
N HIS A 131 1.96 19.13 4.31
CA HIS A 131 1.55 18.84 2.93
C HIS A 131 1.24 17.37 2.70
N LEU A 132 0.04 17.12 2.17
CA LEU A 132 -0.47 15.81 1.82
C LEU A 132 -0.66 15.75 0.30
N PHE A 133 -0.07 14.78 -0.37
CA PHE A 133 -0.16 14.64 -1.82
C PHE A 133 -0.95 13.39 -2.18
N ALA A 134 -1.94 13.51 -3.06
CA ALA A 134 -2.56 12.36 -3.73
C ALA A 134 -2.00 12.24 -5.16
N GLY A 135 -1.43 11.08 -5.50
CA GLY A 135 -0.76 10.82 -6.78
C GLY A 135 0.52 9.97 -6.63
N PRO A 136 1.35 9.86 -7.68
CA PRO A 136 1.36 10.67 -8.91
C PRO A 136 0.42 10.16 -10.01
N PHE A 137 -0.24 11.08 -10.72
CA PHE A 137 -1.08 10.83 -11.90
C PHE A 137 -0.36 11.21 -13.20
N GLU A 138 -0.59 10.47 -14.28
CA GLU A 138 0.01 10.78 -15.60
C GLU A 138 -0.63 12.04 -16.21
N GLU A 139 -1.95 12.21 -16.03
CA GLU A 139 -2.71 13.33 -16.61
C GLU A 139 -3.16 14.36 -15.58
N LYS A 140 -3.12 15.65 -15.97
CA LYS A 140 -3.61 16.77 -15.14
C LYS A 140 -5.11 16.64 -14.83
N ALA A 141 -5.89 16.15 -15.79
CA ALA A 141 -7.33 15.99 -15.67
C ALA A 141 -7.70 14.96 -14.59
N GLU A 142 -6.92 13.89 -14.49
CA GLU A 142 -7.10 12.86 -13.46
C GLU A 142 -6.81 13.42 -12.07
N ALA A 143 -5.69 14.13 -11.89
CA ALA A 143 -5.37 14.82 -10.64
C ALA A 143 -6.43 15.85 -10.25
N GLN A 144 -7.01 16.57 -11.22
CA GLN A 144 -8.09 17.52 -10.99
C GLN A 144 -9.40 16.84 -10.58
N ASN A 145 -9.74 15.71 -11.21
CA ASN A 145 -10.92 14.93 -10.84
C ASN A 145 -10.78 14.35 -9.42
N THR A 146 -9.59 13.86 -9.06
CA THR A 146 -9.30 13.41 -7.70
C THR A 146 -9.41 14.56 -6.69
N LEU A 147 -8.88 15.74 -7.00
CA LEU A 147 -9.05 16.91 -6.14
C LEU A 147 -10.53 17.31 -5.98
N ASN A 148 -11.30 17.27 -7.07
CA ASN A 148 -12.74 17.56 -7.02
C ASN A 148 -13.50 16.55 -6.15
N TYR A 149 -13.15 15.27 -6.25
CA TYR A 149 -13.69 14.21 -5.39
C TYR A 149 -13.36 14.44 -3.91
N LEU A 150 -12.10 14.77 -3.60
CA LEU A 150 -11.65 15.06 -2.23
C LEU A 150 -12.34 16.31 -1.67
N LYS A 151 -12.59 17.31 -2.51
CA LYS A 151 -13.37 18.49 -2.14
C LYS A 151 -14.83 18.16 -1.86
N SER A 152 -15.49 17.36 -2.69
CA SER A 152 -16.92 17.06 -2.54
C SER A 152 -17.24 16.10 -1.39
N GLU A 153 -16.44 15.06 -1.20
CA GLU A 153 -16.69 14.03 -0.19
C GLU A 153 -16.10 14.39 1.18
N HIS A 154 -14.95 15.07 1.20
CA HIS A 154 -14.17 15.29 2.42
C HIS A 154 -13.98 16.78 2.77
N GLY A 155 -14.46 17.70 1.94
CA GLY A 155 -14.31 19.14 2.16
C GLY A 155 -12.87 19.62 2.06
N LEU A 156 -12.00 18.85 1.41
CA LEU A 156 -10.57 19.12 1.35
C LEU A 156 -10.24 20.03 0.18
N ASP A 157 -9.79 21.25 0.49
CA ASP A 157 -9.29 22.19 -0.48
C ASP A 157 -7.79 22.01 -0.71
N GLY A 158 -7.39 22.13 -1.97
CA GLY A 158 -6.02 21.89 -2.39
C GLY A 158 -5.74 22.44 -3.78
N LEU A 159 -4.55 22.16 -4.29
CA LEU A 159 -4.07 22.64 -5.58
C LEU A 159 -3.47 21.46 -6.36
N VAL A 160 -3.76 21.39 -7.66
CA VAL A 160 -3.09 20.45 -8.56
C VAL A 160 -1.74 21.03 -8.97
N THR A 161 -0.67 20.30 -8.70
CA THR A 161 0.71 20.71 -9.03
C THR A 161 1.45 19.58 -9.73
N TRP A 162 2.32 19.92 -10.68
CA TRP A 162 3.28 18.95 -11.21
C TRP A 162 4.40 18.76 -10.20
N ARG A 163 4.71 17.50 -9.86
CA ARG A 163 5.84 17.17 -8.99
C ARG A 163 6.80 16.26 -9.74
N SER A 164 8.00 16.75 -9.98
CA SER A 164 9.13 15.94 -10.42
C SER A 164 9.87 15.40 -9.19
N VAL A 165 9.84 14.09 -8.97
CA VAL A 165 10.68 13.43 -7.98
C VAL A 165 11.94 12.96 -8.70
N THR A 166 12.83 13.91 -9.03
CA THR A 166 14.20 13.57 -9.42
C THR A 166 14.96 13.21 -8.15
N ARG A 167 15.28 11.93 -7.96
CA ARG A 167 16.23 11.51 -6.92
C ARG A 167 17.65 11.60 -7.47
#